data_AF-A0A5J5NE25-F1
#
_entry.id   AF-A0A5J5NE25-F1
#
_cell.length_a   1.000
_cell.length_b   1.000
_cell.length_c   1.000
_cell.angle_alpha   90.00
_cell.angle_beta   90.00
_cell.angle_gamma   90.00
#
_symmetry.space_group_name_H-M   'P 1'
#
loop_
_entity.id
_entity.type
_entity.pdbx_description
1 polymer ?
#
loop_
_entity_poly.entity_id
_entity_poly.type
_entity_poly.pdbx_seq_one_letter_code
_entity_poly.pdbx_strand_id
1 'polypeptide(L)'
;MGGHEAVEVANTVLEVADVAWTALECSHHLHHHHNGPHNLHNSELQKELETLKSENRRLRNQLEQNFKLLNNLSESPVLLNDFPPNLYARLVSTVDSRDFLTRLKSLNESDIKIEFPFKEAAGHLKFWKKKAVGIQFAKHFTSHLDPIEGLAVLSLCRSNFFLW
;
A
#
# COMPACT_ATOMS: atom_id res chain seq x y z
N MET A 1 37.19 14.36 4.10
CA MET A 1 37.67 13.36 3.12
C MET A 1 36.99 12.04 3.45
N GLY A 2 35.91 11.67 2.75
CA GLY A 2 35.13 10.46 3.09
C GLY A 2 34.05 10.08 2.08
N GLY A 3 33.68 11.00 1.17
CA GLY A 3 32.77 10.70 0.06
C GLY A 3 33.44 9.97 -1.12
N HIS A 4 34.76 10.06 -1.27
CA HIS A 4 35.47 9.44 -2.41
C HIS A 4 35.49 7.91 -2.29
N GLU A 5 35.73 7.39 -1.09
CA GLU A 5 35.77 5.97 -0.79
C GLU A 5 34.41 5.30 -0.94
N ALA A 6 33.32 5.98 -0.54
CA ALA A 6 31.96 5.48 -0.73
C ALA A 6 31.55 5.38 -2.21
N VAL A 7 32.07 6.28 -3.06
CA VAL A 7 31.81 6.28 -4.51
C VAL A 7 32.58 5.15 -5.20
N GLU A 8 33.83 4.91 -4.81
CA GLU A 8 34.63 3.79 -5.32
C GLU A 8 34.02 2.43 -4.94
N VAL A 9 33.57 2.28 -3.70
CA VAL A 9 32.85 1.08 -3.24
C VAL A 9 31.56 0.89 -4.03
N ALA A 10 30.78 1.95 -4.27
CA ALA A 10 29.56 1.85 -5.08
C ALA A 10 29.85 1.43 -6.53
N ASN A 11 30.94 1.92 -7.12
CA ASN A 11 31.33 1.57 -8.49
C ASN A 11 31.72 0.08 -8.59
N THR A 12 32.53 -0.41 -7.65
CA THR A 12 32.92 -1.83 -7.63
C THR A 12 31.73 -2.76 -7.40
N VAL A 13 30.76 -2.38 -6.56
CA VAL A 13 29.54 -3.17 -6.35
C VAL A 13 28.70 -3.25 -7.63
N LEU A 14 28.61 -2.16 -8.40
CA LEU A 14 27.91 -2.15 -9.69
C LEU A 14 28.62 -3.03 -10.72
N GLU A 15 29.95 -2.98 -10.80
CA GLU A 15 30.75 -3.83 -11.70
C GLU A 15 30.62 -5.32 -11.34
N VAL A 16 30.68 -5.68 -10.05
CA VAL A 16 30.49 -7.06 -9.59
C VAL A 16 29.07 -7.56 -9.88
N ALA A 17 28.06 -6.70 -9.73
CA ALA A 17 26.68 -7.05 -10.05
C ALA A 17 26.49 -7.32 -11.55
N ASP A 18 27.13 -6.54 -12.43
CA ASP A 18 27.04 -6.71 -13.89
C ASP A 18 27.75 -7.99 -14.36
N VAL A 19 28.91 -8.30 -13.79
CA VAL A 19 29.63 -9.57 -14.06
C VAL A 19 28.85 -10.77 -13.56
N ALA A 20 28.27 -10.69 -12.36
CA ALA A 20 27.44 -11.77 -11.80
C ALA A 20 26.16 -11.99 -12.64
N TRP A 21 25.55 -10.90 -13.12
CA TRP A 21 24.38 -10.96 -14.01
C TRP A 21 24.73 -11.61 -15.35
N THR A 22 25.83 -11.20 -15.97
CA THR A 22 26.32 -11.78 -17.22
C THR A 22 26.64 -13.27 -17.08
N ALA A 23 27.28 -13.68 -15.98
CA ALA A 23 27.58 -15.08 -15.70
C ALA A 23 26.31 -15.94 -15.50
N LEU A 24 25.26 -15.37 -14.88
CA LEU A 24 23.97 -16.03 -14.71
C LEU A 24 23.28 -16.24 -16.06
N GLU A 25 23.27 -15.23 -16.94
CA GLU A 25 22.72 -15.35 -18.29
C GLU A 25 23.46 -16.41 -19.13
N CYS A 26 24.79 -16.43 -19.08
CA CYS A 26 25.59 -17.47 -19.74
C CYS A 26 25.29 -18.89 -19.20
N SER A 27 25.00 -19.01 -17.90
CA SER A 27 24.65 -20.30 -17.28
C SER A 27 23.26 -20.80 -17.71
N HIS A 28 22.33 -19.88 -18.01
CA HIS A 28 21.02 -20.24 -18.55
C HIS A 28 21.10 -20.75 -20.00
N HIS A 29 22.09 -20.32 -20.78
CA HIS A 29 22.29 -20.83 -22.15
C HIS A 29 22.88 -22.25 -22.23
N LEU A 30 23.51 -22.74 -21.15
CA LEU A 30 24.08 -24.09 -21.13
C LEU A 30 23.03 -25.19 -20.84
N HIS A 31 21.83 -24.82 -20.38
CA HIS A 31 20.79 -25.76 -19.95
C HIS A 31 19.75 -26.12 -21.03
N HIS A 32 19.92 -25.71 -22.28
CA HIS A 32 19.00 -26.06 -23.38
C HIS A 32 19.30 -27.39 -24.08
N HIS A 33 19.54 -28.45 -23.30
CA HIS A 33 19.46 -29.80 -23.84
C HIS A 33 18.81 -30.75 -22.83
N HIS A 34 17.52 -30.58 -22.57
CA HIS A 34 16.65 -31.71 -22.21
C HIS A 34 15.20 -31.41 -22.58
N ASN A 35 14.73 -32.09 -23.63
CA ASN A 35 13.32 -32.17 -24.00
C ASN A 35 12.59 -33.04 -22.96
N GLY A 36 11.61 -32.47 -22.23
CA GLY A 36 10.77 -33.13 -21.23
C GLY A 36 9.70 -32.16 -20.66
N PRO A 37 8.61 -32.62 -20.03
CA PRO A 37 7.22 -32.17 -20.18
C PRO A 37 6.83 -30.83 -19.50
N HIS A 38 7.75 -29.86 -19.38
CA HIS A 38 7.50 -28.56 -18.74
C HIS A 38 6.71 -27.54 -19.58
N ASN A 39 6.37 -27.87 -20.83
CA ASN A 39 5.71 -26.94 -21.74
C ASN A 39 4.24 -26.66 -21.36
N LEU A 40 3.53 -27.64 -20.77
CA LEU A 40 2.13 -27.48 -20.40
C LEU A 40 1.92 -26.54 -19.21
N HIS A 41 2.75 -26.67 -18.16
CA HIS A 41 2.63 -25.85 -16.95
C HIS A 41 3.02 -24.39 -17.20
N ASN A 42 4.03 -24.16 -18.06
CA ASN A 42 4.41 -22.81 -18.47
C ASN A 42 3.29 -22.15 -19.30
N SER A 43 2.60 -22.92 -20.15
CA SER A 43 1.43 -22.44 -20.90
C SER A 43 0.26 -22.04 -19.99
N GLU A 44 -0.01 -22.79 -18.92
CA GLU A 44 -1.08 -22.47 -17.96
C GLU A 44 -0.76 -21.19 -17.17
N LEU A 45 0.47 -21.06 -16.67
CA LEU A 45 0.94 -19.87 -15.96
C LEU A 45 0.96 -18.63 -16.86
N GLN A 46 1.32 -18.79 -18.13
CA GLN A 46 1.28 -17.69 -19.09
C GLN A 46 -0.16 -17.23 -19.34
N LYS A 47 -1.11 -18.16 -19.41
CA LYS A 47 -2.53 -17.84 -19.55
C LYS A 47 -3.07 -17.10 -18.33
N GLU A 48 -2.72 -17.56 -17.12
CA GLU A 48 -3.08 -16.90 -15.86
C GLU A 48 -2.44 -15.51 -15.72
N LEU A 49 -1.20 -15.34 -16.18
CA LEU A 49 -0.55 -14.04 -16.21
C LEU A 49 -1.26 -13.07 -17.15
N GLU A 50 -1.68 -13.54 -18.32
CA GLU A 50 -2.41 -12.70 -19.28
C GLU A 50 -3.84 -12.35 -18.80
N THR A 51 -4.52 -13.25 -18.08
CA THR A 51 -5.80 -12.92 -17.43
C THR A 51 -5.61 -11.91 -16.30
N LEU A 52 -4.57 -12.06 -15.46
CA LEU A 52 -4.26 -11.09 -14.41
C LEU A 52 -3.91 -9.72 -14.99
N LYS A 53 -3.15 -9.68 -16.09
CA LYS A 53 -2.84 -8.41 -16.79
C LYS A 53 -4.08 -7.77 -17.39
N SER A 54 -4.97 -8.55 -18.00
CA SER A 54 -6.21 -8.01 -18.59
C SER A 54 -7.13 -7.47 -17.50
N GLU A 55 -7.24 -8.18 -16.38
CA GLU A 55 -8.00 -7.76 -15.21
C GLU A 55 -7.41 -6.48 -14.58
N ASN A 56 -6.08 -6.40 -14.45
CA ASN A 56 -5.43 -5.19 -13.94
C ASN A 56 -5.69 -3.97 -14.84
N ARG A 57 -5.68 -4.15 -16.18
CA ARG A 57 -6.06 -3.09 -17.12
C ARG A 57 -7.52 -2.67 -16.93
N ARG A 58 -8.44 -3.64 -16.79
CA ARG A 58 -9.86 -3.38 -16.52
C ARG A 58 -10.05 -2.56 -15.23
N LEU A 59 -9.39 -2.98 -14.15
CA LEU A 59 -9.45 -2.29 -12.86
C LEU A 59 -8.87 -0.87 -12.92
N ARG A 60 -7.76 -0.66 -13.64
CA ARG A 60 -7.21 0.69 -13.87
C ARG A 60 -8.17 1.58 -14.62
N ASN A 61 -8.82 1.06 -15.66
CA ASN A 61 -9.83 1.80 -16.40
C ASN A 61 -11.05 2.15 -15.53
N GLN A 62 -11.48 1.23 -14.67
CA GLN A 62 -12.56 1.51 -13.71
C GLN A 62 -12.15 2.56 -12.68
N LEU A 63 -10.91 2.52 -12.18
CA LEU A 63 -10.41 3.52 -11.25
C LEU A 63 -10.36 4.92 -11.90
N GLU A 64 -9.90 5.01 -13.14
CA GLU A 64 -9.90 6.23 -13.94
C GLU A 64 -11.32 6.78 -14.13
N GLN A 65 -12.29 5.92 -14.42
CA GLN A 65 -13.70 6.30 -14.52
C GLN A 65 -14.26 6.80 -13.19
N ASN A 66 -13.99 6.10 -12.09
CA ASN A 66 -14.41 6.50 -10.75
C ASN A 66 -13.82 7.85 -10.37
N PHE A 67 -12.54 8.08 -10.69
CA PHE A 67 -11.88 9.35 -10.43
C PHE A 67 -12.55 10.50 -11.19
N LYS A 68 -12.91 10.30 -12.45
CA LYS A 68 -13.69 11.28 -13.23
C LYS A 68 -15.05 11.58 -12.61
N LEU A 69 -15.77 10.55 -12.16
CA LEU A 69 -17.05 10.74 -11.48
C LEU A 69 -16.90 11.57 -10.20
N LEU A 70 -15.89 11.27 -9.38
CA LEU A 70 -15.62 12.02 -8.15
C LEU A 70 -15.26 13.48 -8.42
N ASN A 71 -14.43 13.75 -9.44
CA ASN A 71 -14.12 15.12 -9.84
C ASN A 71 -15.38 15.85 -10.32
N ASN A 72 -16.19 15.23 -11.18
CA ASN A 72 -17.45 15.81 -11.65
C ASN A 72 -18.42 16.12 -10.48
N LEU A 73 -18.45 15.27 -9.45
CA LEU A 73 -19.23 15.51 -8.24
C LEU A 73 -18.66 16.68 -7.42
N SER A 74 -17.33 16.76 -7.30
CA SER A 74 -16.66 17.87 -6.59
C SER A 74 -16.86 19.23 -7.27
N GLU A 75 -16.94 19.24 -8.61
CA GLU A 75 -17.19 20.43 -9.42
C GLU A 75 -18.69 20.75 -9.55
N SER A 76 -19.57 19.84 -9.10
CA SER A 76 -21.01 20.03 -9.15
C SER A 76 -21.45 21.10 -8.14
N PRO A 77 -22.11 22.19 -8.59
CA PRO A 77 -22.57 23.27 -7.72
C PRO A 77 -23.62 22.84 -6.70
N VAL A 78 -24.24 21.67 -6.86
CA VAL A 78 -25.28 21.14 -5.96
C VAL A 78 -24.70 20.85 -4.57
N LEU A 79 -23.47 20.31 -4.50
CA LEU A 79 -22.82 20.12 -3.21
C LEU A 79 -22.41 21.46 -2.61
N LEU A 80 -21.83 22.39 -3.38
CA LEU A 80 -21.33 23.65 -2.82
C LEU A 80 -22.44 24.62 -2.36
N ASN A 81 -23.61 24.62 -3.03
CA ASN A 81 -24.68 25.60 -2.80
C ASN A 81 -25.79 25.13 -1.83
N ASP A 82 -25.85 23.84 -1.48
CA ASP A 82 -26.85 23.32 -0.53
C ASP A 82 -26.42 23.51 0.94
N PHE A 83 -25.22 24.05 1.19
CA PHE A 83 -24.75 24.31 2.54
C PHE A 83 -25.21 25.69 3.01
N PRO A 84 -26.02 25.77 4.09
CA PRO A 84 -26.39 27.06 4.64
C PRO A 84 -25.10 27.79 5.06
N PRO A 85 -24.94 29.09 4.75
CA PRO A 85 -23.70 29.83 4.98
C PRO A 85 -23.28 29.90 6.45
N ASN A 86 -24.20 29.60 7.37
CA ASN A 86 -23.96 29.53 8.81
C ASN A 86 -23.65 28.12 9.34
N LEU A 87 -23.47 27.11 8.48
CA LEU A 87 -23.24 25.71 8.89
C LEU A 87 -22.04 25.59 9.82
N TYR A 88 -20.90 26.18 9.44
CA TYR A 88 -19.69 26.14 10.24
C TYR A 88 -19.90 26.78 11.62
N ALA A 89 -20.45 28.00 11.66
CA ALA A 89 -20.74 28.69 12.91
C ALA A 89 -21.73 27.90 13.79
N ARG A 90 -22.72 27.25 13.18
CA ARG A 90 -23.69 26.39 13.88
C ARG A 90 -23.02 25.15 14.45
N LEU A 91 -22.15 24.49 13.70
CA LEU A 91 -21.39 23.32 14.15
C LEU A 91 -20.51 23.70 15.35
N VAL A 92 -19.73 24.78 15.23
CA VAL A 92 -18.88 25.32 16.31
C VAL A 92 -19.73 25.63 17.54
N SER A 93 -20.82 26.39 17.40
CA SER A 93 -21.71 26.71 18.51
C SER A 93 -22.36 25.46 19.13
N THR A 94 -22.60 24.40 18.35
CA THR A 94 -23.19 23.16 18.86
C THR A 94 -22.18 22.36 19.67
N VAL A 95 -20.94 22.21 19.18
CA VAL A 95 -19.89 21.47 19.89
C VAL A 95 -19.38 22.22 21.13
N ASP A 96 -19.42 23.56 21.11
CA ASP A 96 -19.07 24.40 22.25
C ASP A 96 -20.25 24.58 23.24
N SER A 97 -21.44 24.05 22.90
CA SER A 97 -22.60 24.18 23.79
C SER A 97 -22.40 23.38 25.07
N ARG A 98 -22.84 23.97 26.19
CA ARG A 98 -22.79 23.32 27.50
C ARG A 98 -23.50 21.96 27.50
N ASP A 99 -24.62 21.87 26.79
CA ASP A 99 -25.41 20.65 26.70
C ASP A 99 -24.64 19.53 26.00
N PHE A 100 -23.95 19.85 24.89
CA PHE A 100 -23.10 18.90 24.18
C PHE A 100 -21.94 18.42 25.05
N LEU A 101 -21.22 19.35 25.69
CA LEU A 101 -20.10 19.01 26.58
C LEU A 101 -20.54 18.18 27.80
N THR A 102 -21.73 18.46 28.35
CA THR A 102 -22.29 17.69 29.46
C THR A 102 -22.65 16.27 29.03
N ARG A 103 -23.26 16.11 27.85
CA ARG A 103 -23.54 14.78 27.27
C ARG A 103 -22.26 14.01 26.97
N LEU A 104 -21.26 14.66 26.40
CA LEU A 104 -19.96 14.04 26.09
C LEU A 104 -19.27 13.56 27.38
N LYS A 105 -19.28 14.38 28.42
CA LYS A 105 -18.73 14.03 29.74
C LYS A 105 -19.49 12.86 30.37
N SER A 106 -20.82 12.91 30.38
CA SER A 106 -21.65 11.83 30.90
C SER A 106 -21.43 10.51 30.16
N LEU A 107 -21.18 10.56 28.86
CA LEU A 107 -20.92 9.38 28.03
C LEU A 107 -19.54 8.80 28.31
N ASN A 108 -18.53 9.64 28.51
CA ASN A 108 -17.19 9.22 28.91
C ASN A 108 -17.14 8.65 30.34
N GLU A 109 -17.99 9.15 31.23
CA GLU A 109 -18.13 8.65 32.61
C GLU A 109 -19.03 7.39 32.70
N SER A 110 -19.82 7.11 31.66
CA SER A 110 -20.59 5.88 31.57
C SER A 110 -19.70 4.73 31.10
N ASP A 111 -19.88 3.53 31.66
CA ASP A 111 -19.22 2.29 31.18
C ASP A 111 -19.69 1.83 29.77
N ILE A 112 -20.40 2.70 29.04
CA ILE A 112 -20.86 2.43 27.68
C ILE A 112 -19.67 2.59 26.74
N LYS A 113 -19.03 1.46 26.43
CA LYS A 113 -18.01 1.38 25.39
C LYS A 113 -18.66 1.65 24.02
N ILE A 114 -18.43 2.84 23.48
CA ILE A 114 -18.78 3.16 22.10
C ILE A 114 -17.80 2.41 21.20
N GLU A 115 -18.23 1.27 20.67
CA GLU A 115 -17.42 0.56 19.67
C GLU A 115 -17.53 1.28 18.33
N PHE A 116 -16.39 1.76 17.84
CA PHE A 116 -16.24 2.21 16.47
C PHE A 116 -16.61 1.04 15.54
N PRO A 117 -17.35 1.25 14.43
CA PRO A 117 -17.84 0.17 13.58
C PRO A 117 -16.74 -0.62 12.87
N PHE A 118 -15.49 -0.22 13.05
CA PHE A 118 -14.31 -0.92 12.58
C PHE A 118 -13.53 -1.42 13.80
N LYS A 119 -13.10 -2.68 13.74
CA LYS A 119 -12.25 -3.26 14.77
C LYS A 119 -10.93 -2.48 14.82
N GLU A 120 -10.51 -2.14 16.03
CA GLU A 120 -9.18 -1.60 16.28
C GLU A 120 -8.13 -2.50 15.62
N ALA A 121 -7.23 -1.91 14.83
CA ALA A 121 -6.17 -2.65 14.16
C ALA A 121 -5.28 -3.24 15.25
N ALA A 122 -5.40 -4.55 15.48
CA ALA A 122 -4.84 -5.24 16.64
C ALA A 122 -3.30 -5.40 16.60
N GLY A 123 -2.56 -4.36 16.20
CA GLY A 123 -1.10 -4.36 16.17
C GLY A 123 -0.49 -5.31 15.12
N HIS A 124 -1.30 -5.80 14.17
CA HIS A 124 -0.85 -6.74 13.14
C HIS A 124 -0.38 -6.00 11.90
N LEU A 125 0.93 -6.00 11.67
CA LEU A 125 1.53 -5.50 10.43
C LEU A 125 1.91 -6.67 9.52
N LYS A 126 1.40 -6.69 8.29
CA LYS A 126 1.75 -7.70 7.29
C LYS A 126 2.62 -7.05 6.21
N PHE A 127 3.83 -7.57 6.07
CA PHE A 127 4.78 -7.16 5.05
C PHE A 127 4.69 -8.10 3.85
N TRP A 128 4.49 -7.51 2.68
CA TRP A 128 4.41 -8.23 1.41
C TRP A 128 5.54 -7.78 0.51
N LYS A 129 6.30 -8.75 -0.04
CA LYS A 129 7.41 -8.49 -0.97
C LYS A 129 6.92 -8.66 -2.41
N LYS A 130 7.09 -7.62 -3.21
CA LYS A 130 6.91 -7.69 -4.67
C LYS A 130 8.01 -8.56 -5.29
N LYS A 131 7.63 -9.51 -6.13
CA LYS A 131 8.53 -10.34 -6.93
C LYS A 131 8.39 -9.99 -8.41
N ALA A 132 9.30 -10.50 -9.24
CA ALA A 132 9.18 -10.39 -10.69
C ALA A 132 7.87 -10.99 -11.20
N VAL A 133 7.41 -12.08 -10.56
CA VAL A 133 6.10 -12.69 -10.78
C VAL A 133 5.34 -12.69 -9.45
N GLY A 134 4.40 -11.76 -9.30
CA GLY A 134 3.47 -11.70 -8.18
C GLY A 134 3.97 -11.03 -6.90
N ILE A 135 3.24 -11.27 -5.81
CA ILE A 135 3.52 -10.74 -4.46
C ILE A 135 3.64 -11.95 -3.52
N GLN A 136 4.65 -11.93 -2.67
CA GLN A 136 4.87 -12.98 -1.67
C GLN A 136 4.74 -12.38 -0.28
N PHE A 137 4.03 -13.07 0.61
CA PHE A 137 4.07 -12.75 2.03
C PHE A 137 5.52 -12.85 2.54
N ALA A 138 6.02 -11.78 3.15
CA ALA A 138 7.40 -11.73 3.61
C ALA A 138 7.48 -11.96 5.12
N LYS A 139 6.67 -11.22 5.89
CA LYS A 139 6.73 -11.24 7.34
C LYS A 139 5.44 -10.72 7.95
N HIS A 140 5.05 -11.28 9.07
CA HIS A 140 3.99 -10.78 9.92
C HIS A 140 4.64 -10.32 11.21
N PHE A 141 4.35 -9.09 11.60
CA PHE A 141 4.75 -8.55 12.89
C PHE A 141 3.51 -8.29 13.72
N THR A 142 3.58 -8.67 14.99
CA THR A 142 2.56 -8.38 15.98
C THR A 142 3.20 -7.51 17.03
N SER A 143 2.80 -6.25 17.16
CA SER A 143 3.22 -5.46 18.31
C SER A 143 2.59 -6.09 19.56
N HIS A 144 3.43 -6.54 20.50
CA HIS A 144 2.98 -6.97 21.83
C HIS A 144 2.70 -5.77 22.75
N LEU A 145 2.92 -4.56 22.24
CA LEU A 145 2.89 -3.29 22.94
C LEU A 145 2.08 -2.32 22.07
N ASP A 146 0.90 -1.96 22.58
CA ASP A 146 -0.02 -0.89 22.17
C ASP A 146 -0.39 -0.79 20.67
N PRO A 147 -1.46 -0.03 20.33
CA PRO A 147 -1.82 0.25 18.94
C PRO A 147 -0.66 0.92 18.19
N ILE A 148 -0.47 0.58 16.91
CA ILE A 148 0.62 1.15 16.12
C ILE A 148 0.24 2.59 15.73
N GLU A 149 0.71 3.57 16.49
CA GLU A 149 0.37 5.00 16.32
C GLU A 149 1.12 5.68 15.15
N GLY A 150 2.10 5.02 14.54
CA GLY A 150 2.83 5.58 13.41
C GLY A 150 3.81 4.62 12.74
N LEU A 151 4.03 4.82 11.45
CA LEU A 151 4.99 4.09 10.61
C LEU A 151 6.12 5.04 10.20
N ALA A 152 7.29 4.92 10.82
CA ALA A 152 8.48 5.63 10.38
C ALA A 152 9.06 4.95 9.13
N VAL A 153 8.92 5.58 7.97
CA VAL A 153 9.54 5.10 6.73
C VAL A 153 11.04 5.43 6.78
N LEU A 154 11.85 4.48 7.22
CA LEU A 154 13.30 4.53 6.98
C LEU A 154 13.52 4.49 5.47
N SER A 155 14.17 5.52 4.93
CA SER A 155 14.44 5.73 3.50
C SER A 155 15.27 4.61 2.83
N LEU A 156 15.75 3.64 3.62
CA LEU A 156 16.37 2.40 3.14
C LEU A 156 15.37 1.37 2.55
N CYS A 157 14.07 1.47 2.85
CA CYS A 157 13.04 0.56 2.35
C CYS A 157 12.45 0.97 0.99
N ARG A 158 13.23 1.62 0.13
CA ARG A 158 12.73 2.15 -1.15
C ARG A 158 12.60 1.11 -2.26
N SER A 159 12.62 -0.18 -1.96
CA SER A 159 12.47 -1.22 -2.99
C SER A 159 11.72 -2.44 -2.50
N ASN A 160 10.48 -2.57 -2.99
CA ASN A 160 9.69 -3.80 -3.11
C ASN A 160 8.82 -4.27 -1.93
N PHE A 161 8.56 -3.46 -0.90
CA PHE A 161 7.61 -3.86 0.15
C PHE A 161 6.33 -3.01 0.13
N PHE A 162 5.18 -3.70 0.18
CA PHE A 162 3.87 -3.08 0.36
C PHE A 162 3.38 -3.30 1.80
N LEU A 163 2.87 -2.24 2.41
CA LEU A 163 2.15 -2.26 3.69
C LEU A 163 0.65 -2.25 3.40
N TRP A 164 -0.06 -3.22 3.96
CA TRP A 164 -1.52 -3.35 3.95
C TRP A 164 -1.97 -3.70 5.37
#